data_AF-A0A7X7GYA6-F1
#
_entry.id   AF-A0A7X7GYA6-F1
#
_cell.length_a   1.000
_cell.length_b   1.000
_cell.length_c   1.000
_cell.angle_alpha   90.00
_cell.angle_beta   90.00
_cell.angle_gamma   90.00
#
_symmetry.space_group_name_H-M   'P 1'
#
loop_
_entity.id
_entity.type
_entity.pdbx_description
1 polymer ?
#
loop_
_entity_poly.entity_id
_entity_poly.type
_entity_poly.pdbx_seq_one_letter_code
_entity_poly.pdbx_strand_id
1 'polypeptide(L)'
;MERLGAKEMNSMVTRRLFWISWCGATALTGLMAGFLTSHSIMFGRFQTWFIESGNADLLRQTFSVFRAASSPHILYDSFLYVALIAGVVWTVFAFLLKRDRVIAVVAGLSTFWVGAVFFGFDFGKVEDQVMMGIADESTMATFAHLNVPLHTGFAVFYVISLFLLLSVALRQLGVWRKTG
;
A
#
# COMPACT_ATOMS: atom_id res chain seq x y z
N MET A 1 18.16 -36.39 21.15
CA MET A 1 17.71 -35.38 20.16
C MET A 1 17.19 -36.13 18.96
N GLU A 2 15.86 -36.31 18.90
CA GLU A 2 15.17 -37.02 17.80
C GLU A 2 15.36 -36.26 16.48
N ARG A 3 15.89 -36.93 15.46
CA ARG A 3 15.92 -36.39 14.09
C ARG A 3 14.48 -36.37 13.59
N LEU A 4 13.86 -35.18 13.58
CA LEU A 4 12.59 -34.97 12.88
C LEU A 4 12.69 -35.51 11.45
N GLY A 5 11.71 -36.29 11.02
CA GLY A 5 11.65 -36.77 9.64
C GLY A 5 11.60 -35.60 8.67
N ALA A 6 12.26 -35.73 7.51
CA ALA A 6 12.37 -34.65 6.51
C ALA A 6 11.01 -34.02 6.14
N LYS A 7 9.92 -34.81 6.18
CA LYS A 7 8.54 -34.36 5.94
C LYS A 7 7.98 -33.43 7.02
N GLU A 8 8.25 -33.72 8.30
CA GLU A 8 7.83 -32.87 9.42
C GLU A 8 8.63 -31.58 9.46
N MET A 9 9.93 -31.67 9.22
CA MET A 9 10.81 -30.51 9.11
C MET A 9 10.35 -29.58 7.98
N ASN A 10 10.03 -30.13 6.80
CA ASN A 10 9.53 -29.34 5.67
C ASN A 10 8.18 -28.67 5.99
N SER A 11 7.23 -29.39 6.61
CA SER A 11 5.95 -28.84 7.05
C SER A 11 6.11 -27.67 8.04
N MET A 12 7.04 -27.80 8.99
CA MET A 12 7.30 -26.75 9.98
C MET A 12 7.92 -25.50 9.35
N VAL A 13 8.88 -25.69 8.43
CA VAL A 13 9.51 -24.59 7.67
C VAL A 13 8.46 -23.86 6.82
N THR A 14 7.65 -24.59 6.06
CA THR A 14 6.57 -24.01 5.24
C THR A 14 5.59 -23.20 6.09
N ARG A 15 5.19 -23.72 7.26
CA ARG A 15 4.30 -23.00 8.19
C ARG A 15 4.93 -21.71 8.71
N ARG A 16 6.23 -21.72 9.04
CA ARG A 16 6.94 -20.52 9.50
C ARG A 16 7.02 -19.47 8.39
N LEU A 17 7.38 -19.87 7.17
CA LEU A 17 7.47 -18.96 6.01
C LEU A 17 6.11 -18.32 5.67
N PHE A 18 5.02 -19.09 5.74
CA PHE A 18 3.67 -18.55 5.61
C PHE A 18 3.40 -17.45 6.65
N TRP A 19 3.68 -17.69 7.93
CA TRP A 19 3.41 -16.67 8.96
C TRP A 19 4.33 -15.45 8.87
N ILE A 20 5.59 -15.64 8.50
CA ILE A 20 6.52 -14.52 8.27
C ILE A 20 6.02 -13.66 7.10
N SER A 21 5.64 -14.28 5.98
CA SER A 21 5.08 -13.55 4.84
C SER A 21 3.76 -12.88 5.18
N TRP A 22 2.87 -13.53 5.92
CA TRP A 22 1.63 -12.91 6.42
C TRP A 22 1.91 -11.69 7.29
N CYS A 23 2.82 -11.79 8.26
CA CYS A 23 3.19 -10.68 9.15
C CYS A 23 3.72 -9.50 8.34
N GLY A 24 4.64 -9.76 7.39
CA GLY A 24 5.19 -8.73 6.51
C GLY A 24 4.13 -8.05 5.67
N ALA A 25 3.27 -8.83 5.00
CA ALA A 25 2.16 -8.30 4.21
C ALA A 25 1.18 -7.48 5.05
N THR A 26 0.84 -7.95 6.25
CA THR A 26 -0.08 -7.26 7.17
C THR A 26 0.49 -5.94 7.67
N ALA A 27 1.76 -5.93 8.10
CA ALA A 27 2.41 -4.72 8.57
C ALA A 27 2.50 -3.65 7.46
N LEU A 28 2.93 -4.04 6.26
CA LEU A 28 3.04 -3.14 5.11
C LEU A 28 1.67 -2.64 4.64
N THR A 29 0.66 -3.52 4.61
CA THR A 29 -0.73 -3.13 4.29
C THR A 29 -1.26 -2.11 5.31
N GLY A 30 -0.94 -2.29 6.60
CA GLY A 30 -1.32 -1.35 7.65
C GLY A 30 -0.62 0.01 7.52
N LEU A 31 0.67 0.03 7.20
CA LEU A 31 1.42 1.26 6.94
C LEU A 31 0.83 2.02 5.75
N MET A 32 0.54 1.33 4.64
CA MET A 32 -0.09 1.93 3.47
C MET A 32 -1.50 2.43 3.76
N ALA A 33 -2.31 1.66 4.48
CA ALA A 33 -3.64 2.08 4.92
C ALA A 33 -3.57 3.40 5.72
N GLY A 34 -2.69 3.47 6.72
CA GLY A 34 -2.52 4.66 7.54
C GLY A 34 -2.00 5.86 6.75
N PHE A 35 -0.98 5.66 5.92
CA PHE A 35 -0.40 6.70 5.07
C PHE A 35 -1.43 7.29 4.11
N LEU A 36 -2.10 6.44 3.33
CA LEU A 36 -3.08 6.86 2.33
C LEU A 36 -4.32 7.50 2.97
N THR A 37 -4.75 6.98 4.13
CA THR A 37 -5.83 7.62 4.90
C THR A 37 -5.40 9.03 5.30
N SER A 38 -4.23 9.18 5.91
CA SER A 38 -3.69 10.48 6.37
C SER A 38 -3.53 11.47 5.21
N HIS A 39 -3.06 11.00 4.06
CA HIS A 39 -3.02 11.78 2.82
C HIS A 39 -4.41 12.25 2.42
N SER A 40 -5.38 11.33 2.35
CA SER A 40 -6.74 11.62 1.88
C SER A 40 -7.50 12.60 2.79
N ILE A 41 -7.26 12.57 4.11
CA ILE A 41 -7.97 13.42 5.06
C ILE A 41 -7.26 14.75 5.34
N MET A 42 -5.94 14.81 5.21
CA MET A 42 -5.17 16.02 5.51
C MET A 42 -4.35 16.47 4.31
N PHE A 43 -3.29 15.74 3.96
CA PHE A 43 -2.25 16.27 3.08
C PHE A 43 -2.75 16.54 1.66
N GLY A 44 -3.46 15.60 1.05
CA GLY A 44 -4.06 15.76 -0.27
C GLY A 44 -5.12 16.86 -0.30
N ARG A 45 -5.92 17.01 0.76
CA ARG A 45 -6.90 18.12 0.87
C ARG A 45 -6.21 19.47 1.01
N PHE A 46 -5.14 19.54 1.81
CA PHE A 46 -4.32 20.73 1.92
C PHE A 46 -3.73 21.13 0.57
N GLN A 47 -3.14 20.17 -0.17
CA GLN A 47 -2.62 20.42 -1.52
C GLN A 47 -3.71 20.90 -2.49
N THR A 48 -4.86 20.22 -2.53
CA THR A 48 -6.00 20.61 -3.37
C THR A 48 -6.47 22.02 -3.03
N TRP A 49 -6.74 22.32 -1.75
CA TRP A 49 -7.14 23.66 -1.31
C TRP A 49 -6.09 24.72 -1.66
N PHE A 50 -4.81 24.40 -1.51
CA PHE A 50 -3.71 25.32 -1.76
C PHE A 50 -3.64 25.71 -3.24
N ILE A 51 -3.80 24.75 -4.15
CA ILE A 51 -3.87 24.97 -5.59
C ILE A 51 -5.14 25.76 -5.96
N GLU A 52 -6.31 25.33 -5.46
CA GLU A 52 -7.60 25.98 -5.74
C GLU A 52 -7.67 27.42 -5.21
N SER A 53 -6.91 27.74 -4.17
CA SER A 53 -6.78 29.10 -3.63
C SER A 53 -5.82 29.99 -4.41
N GLY A 54 -5.30 29.54 -5.56
CA GLY A 54 -4.38 30.31 -6.41
C GLY A 54 -2.94 30.38 -5.92
N ASN A 55 -2.55 29.57 -4.93
CA ASN A 55 -1.19 29.60 -4.35
C ASN A 55 -0.22 28.64 -5.04
N ALA A 56 -0.51 28.22 -6.28
CA ALA A 56 0.32 27.27 -7.02
C ALA A 56 1.78 27.73 -7.16
N ASP A 57 2.03 29.04 -7.32
CA ASP A 57 3.40 29.57 -7.40
C ASP A 57 4.18 29.39 -6.09
N LEU A 58 3.52 29.50 -4.94
CA LEU A 58 4.16 29.25 -3.65
C LEU A 58 4.55 27.77 -3.50
N LEU A 59 3.77 26.84 -4.08
CA LEU A 59 4.11 25.41 -4.14
C LEU A 59 5.40 25.21 -4.95
N ARG A 60 5.52 25.88 -6.10
CA ARG A 60 6.69 25.87 -6.98
C ARG A 60 7.95 26.49 -6.36
N GLN A 61 7.79 27.38 -5.39
CA GLN A 61 8.92 28.05 -4.73
C GLN A 61 9.35 27.35 -3.45
N THR A 62 8.53 26.46 -2.89
CA THR A 62 8.78 25.82 -1.59
C THR A 62 8.90 24.31 -1.72
N PHE A 63 7.78 23.62 -1.99
CA PHE A 63 7.71 22.17 -1.94
C PHE A 63 8.55 21.49 -3.02
N SER A 64 8.54 22.02 -4.25
CA SER A 64 9.37 21.48 -5.34
C SER A 64 10.87 21.59 -5.04
N VAL A 65 11.31 22.71 -4.44
CA VAL A 65 12.69 22.94 -4.01
C VAL A 65 13.08 21.95 -2.91
N PHE A 66 12.22 21.78 -1.90
CA PHE A 66 12.40 20.78 -0.86
C PHE A 66 12.46 19.35 -1.45
N ARG A 67 11.54 19.00 -2.35
CA ARG A 67 11.47 17.68 -2.98
C ARG A 67 12.73 17.38 -3.77
N ALA A 68 13.26 18.35 -4.52
CA ALA A 68 14.50 18.21 -5.26
C ALA A 68 15.72 18.04 -4.34
N ALA A 69 15.79 18.83 -3.25
CA ALA A 69 16.92 18.81 -2.33
C ALA A 69 16.96 17.57 -1.43
N SER A 70 15.80 17.11 -0.94
CA SER A 70 15.70 16.05 0.07
C SER A 70 15.24 14.71 -0.49
N SER A 71 14.80 14.65 -1.76
CA SER A 71 14.34 13.44 -2.45
C SER A 71 13.37 12.55 -1.63
N PRO A 72 12.36 13.11 -0.93
CA PRO A 72 11.47 12.33 -0.05
C PRO A 72 10.64 11.28 -0.80
N HIS A 73 10.45 11.50 -2.11
CA HIS A 73 9.75 10.58 -3.00
C HIS A 73 10.43 9.20 -3.09
N ILE A 74 11.77 9.13 -2.98
CA ILE A 74 12.51 7.86 -3.03
C ILE A 74 12.08 6.93 -1.90
N LEU A 75 11.95 7.47 -0.68
CA LEU A 75 11.51 6.70 0.48
C LEU A 75 10.06 6.24 0.31
N TYR A 76 9.18 7.14 -0.14
CA TYR A 76 7.78 6.82 -0.40
C TYR A 76 7.62 5.69 -1.42
N ASP A 77 8.25 5.82 -2.59
CA ASP A 77 8.18 4.86 -3.67
C ASP A 77 8.77 3.50 -3.25
N SER A 78 9.86 3.51 -2.48
CA SER A 78 10.48 2.29 -1.94
C SER A 78 9.52 1.49 -1.07
N PHE A 79 8.78 2.14 -0.17
CA PHE A 79 7.77 1.46 0.65
C PHE A 79 6.63 0.89 -0.18
N LEU A 80 6.21 1.59 -1.23
CA LEU A 80 5.19 1.10 -2.15
C LEU A 80 5.66 -0.17 -2.88
N TYR A 81 6.88 -0.18 -3.41
CA TYR A 81 7.45 -1.35 -4.07
C TYR A 81 7.63 -2.54 -3.12
N VAL A 82 8.10 -2.28 -1.89
CA VAL A 82 8.25 -3.33 -0.88
C VAL A 82 6.89 -3.91 -0.48
N ALA A 83 5.86 -3.07 -0.31
CA ALA A 83 4.50 -3.52 -0.07
C ALA A 83 3.98 -4.39 -1.22
N LEU A 84 4.23 -3.98 -2.48
CA LEU A 84 3.87 -4.75 -3.67
C LEU A 84 4.51 -6.13 -3.70
N ILE A 85 5.82 -6.21 -3.53
CA ILE A 85 6.56 -7.47 -3.51
C ILE A 85 6.06 -8.37 -2.38
N ALA A 86 5.88 -7.83 -1.17
CA ALA A 86 5.39 -8.58 -0.03
C ALA A 86 3.97 -9.13 -0.26
N GLY A 87 3.08 -8.33 -0.84
CA GLY A 87 1.73 -8.75 -1.20
C GLY A 87 1.71 -9.88 -2.22
N VAL A 88 2.55 -9.80 -3.26
CA VAL A 88 2.70 -10.87 -4.28
C VAL A 88 3.21 -12.16 -3.65
N VAL A 89 4.30 -12.08 -2.88
CA VAL A 89 4.90 -13.25 -2.21
C VAL A 89 3.88 -13.93 -1.29
N TRP A 90 3.17 -13.15 -0.48
CA TRP A 90 2.10 -13.66 0.37
C TRP A 90 0.99 -14.36 -0.42
N THR A 91 0.55 -13.75 -1.51
CA THR A 91 -0.49 -14.31 -2.38
C THR A 91 -0.09 -15.67 -2.92
N VAL A 92 1.13 -15.77 -3.47
CA VAL A 92 1.68 -17.03 -3.98
C VAL A 92 1.70 -18.11 -2.90
N PHE A 93 2.19 -17.79 -1.69
CA PHE A 93 2.20 -18.74 -0.58
C PHE A 93 0.80 -19.21 -0.18
N ALA A 94 -0.17 -18.29 -0.06
CA ALA A 94 -1.55 -18.63 0.25
C ALA A 94 -2.18 -19.58 -0.79
N PHE A 95 -1.88 -19.37 -2.08
CA PHE A 95 -2.35 -20.25 -3.16
C PHE A 95 -1.70 -21.63 -3.15
N LEU A 96 -0.36 -21.69 -3.05
CA LEU A 96 0.42 -22.92 -3.00
C LEU A 96 0.02 -23.79 -1.80
N LEU A 97 -0.23 -23.17 -0.64
CA LEU A 97 -0.60 -23.87 0.59
C LEU A 97 -2.10 -24.10 0.74
N LYS A 98 -2.89 -23.70 -0.27
CA LYS A 98 -4.35 -23.79 -0.29
C LYS A 98 -5.03 -23.17 0.94
N ARG A 99 -4.44 -22.10 1.50
CA ARG A 99 -4.90 -21.42 2.71
C ARG A 99 -5.35 -20.00 2.39
N ASP A 100 -6.50 -19.62 2.93
CA ASP A 100 -6.99 -18.23 2.92
C ASP A 100 -6.97 -17.55 1.53
N ARG A 101 -7.16 -18.34 0.46
CA ARG A 101 -7.00 -17.91 -0.94
C ARG A 101 -7.81 -16.67 -1.30
N VAL A 102 -9.06 -16.58 -0.84
CA VAL A 102 -9.92 -15.42 -1.11
C VAL A 102 -9.36 -14.17 -0.45
N ILE A 103 -8.90 -14.28 0.80
CA ILE A 103 -8.26 -13.16 1.51
C ILE A 103 -6.96 -12.78 0.82
N ALA A 104 -6.18 -13.76 0.39
CA ALA A 104 -4.93 -13.54 -0.33
C ALA A 104 -5.14 -12.89 -1.70
N VAL A 105 -6.23 -13.19 -2.42
CA VAL A 105 -6.59 -12.46 -3.64
C VAL A 105 -6.88 -11.01 -3.30
N VAL A 106 -7.75 -10.72 -2.32
CA VAL A 106 -8.16 -9.34 -2.04
C VAL A 106 -7.01 -8.50 -1.49
N ALA A 107 -6.28 -9.00 -0.49
CA ALA A 107 -5.16 -8.30 0.12
C ALA A 107 -3.85 -8.40 -0.68
N GLY A 108 -3.75 -9.35 -1.60
CA GLY A 108 -2.64 -9.48 -2.54
C GLY A 108 -2.79 -8.59 -3.76
N LEU A 109 -4.03 -8.42 -4.24
CA LEU A 109 -4.33 -7.53 -5.36
C LEU A 109 -4.48 -6.06 -4.92
N SER A 110 -4.58 -5.77 -3.62
CA SER A 110 -4.58 -4.39 -3.11
C SER A 110 -3.32 -3.63 -3.46
N THR A 111 -2.21 -4.33 -3.57
CA THR A 111 -0.95 -3.73 -4.00
C THR A 111 -0.90 -3.52 -5.52
N PHE A 112 -1.54 -4.40 -6.30
CA PHE A 112 -1.73 -4.19 -7.74
C PHE A 112 -2.65 -3.01 -8.05
N TRP A 113 -3.66 -2.76 -7.22
CA TRP A 113 -4.61 -1.67 -7.43
C TRP A 113 -3.93 -0.30 -7.46
N VAL A 114 -2.93 -0.05 -6.61
CA VAL A 114 -2.14 1.19 -6.68
C VAL A 114 -1.34 1.25 -7.97
N GLY A 115 -0.61 0.19 -8.32
CA GLY A 115 0.18 0.18 -9.55
C GLY A 115 -0.67 0.33 -10.80
N ALA A 116 -1.80 -0.37 -10.89
CA ALA A 116 -2.72 -0.29 -12.01
C ALA A 116 -3.29 1.12 -12.19
N VAL A 117 -3.57 1.84 -11.10
CA VAL A 117 -4.16 3.17 -11.21
C VAL A 117 -3.10 4.26 -11.38
N PHE A 118 -1.99 4.21 -10.64
CA PHE A 118 -0.89 5.17 -10.78
C PHE A 118 -0.19 5.09 -12.15
N PHE A 119 0.03 3.87 -12.65
CA PHE A 119 0.70 3.67 -13.94
C PHE A 119 -0.27 3.54 -15.12
N GLY A 120 -1.51 3.07 -14.90
CA GLY A 120 -2.49 2.86 -15.97
C GLY A 120 -3.31 4.11 -16.33
N PHE A 121 -3.56 5.02 -15.38
CA PHE A 121 -4.25 6.30 -15.65
C PHE A 121 -3.29 7.50 -15.76
N ASP A 122 -1.98 7.26 -15.76
CA ASP A 122 -0.92 8.28 -15.88
C ASP A 122 -0.97 9.39 -14.81
N PHE A 123 -1.76 9.20 -13.75
CA PHE A 123 -1.87 10.16 -12.65
C PHE A 123 -0.53 10.37 -11.94
N GLY A 124 0.36 9.36 -11.94
CA GLY A 124 1.72 9.51 -11.44
C GLY A 124 2.50 10.62 -12.15
N LYS A 125 2.30 10.82 -13.47
CA LYS A 125 2.93 11.94 -14.19
C LYS A 125 2.30 13.28 -13.84
N VAL A 126 0.98 13.32 -13.67
CA VAL A 126 0.27 14.53 -13.23
C VAL A 126 0.78 14.97 -11.86
N GLU A 127 0.82 14.06 -10.90
CA GLU A 127 1.36 14.35 -9.57
C GLU A 127 2.83 14.79 -9.65
N ASP A 128 3.67 14.08 -10.40
CA ASP A 128 5.09 14.43 -10.49
C ASP A 128 5.31 15.81 -11.10
N GLN A 129 4.58 16.19 -12.15
CA GLN A 129 4.65 17.53 -12.74
C GLN A 129 4.21 18.63 -11.76
N VAL A 130 3.15 18.39 -10.98
CA VAL A 130 2.71 19.33 -9.93
C VAL A 130 3.78 19.45 -8.84
N MET A 131 4.32 18.33 -8.38
CA MET A 131 5.31 18.31 -7.30
C MET A 131 6.69 18.82 -7.72
N MET A 132 7.04 18.72 -9.00
CA MET A 132 8.22 19.38 -9.59
C MET A 132 7.97 20.87 -9.89
N GLY A 133 6.73 21.32 -9.81
CA GLY A 133 6.35 22.70 -10.08
C GLY A 133 6.33 23.09 -11.56
N ILE A 134 6.34 22.11 -12.47
CA ILE A 134 6.36 22.32 -13.93
C ILE A 134 4.98 22.14 -14.57
N ALA A 135 3.97 21.72 -13.81
CA ALA A 135 2.61 21.56 -14.29
C ALA A 135 2.01 22.89 -14.76
N ASP A 136 1.28 22.83 -15.87
CA ASP A 136 0.44 23.91 -16.38
C ASP A 136 -0.90 23.97 -15.62
N GLU A 137 -1.76 24.94 -15.94
CA GLU A 137 -3.05 25.12 -15.27
C GLU A 137 -3.96 23.88 -15.43
N SER A 138 -3.94 23.25 -16.62
CA SER A 138 -4.78 22.08 -16.90
C SER A 138 -4.38 20.86 -16.07
N THR A 139 -3.07 20.64 -15.91
CA THR A 139 -2.50 19.57 -15.09
C THR A 139 -2.74 19.85 -13.60
N MET A 140 -2.58 21.10 -13.15
CA MET A 140 -2.90 21.50 -11.78
C MET A 140 -4.37 21.25 -11.43
N ALA A 141 -5.30 21.60 -12.33
CA ALA A 141 -6.73 21.35 -12.15
C ALA A 141 -7.05 19.85 -12.12
N THR A 142 -6.42 19.06 -13.01
CA THR A 142 -6.55 17.60 -13.03
C THR A 142 -6.07 16.98 -11.71
N PHE A 143 -4.92 17.44 -11.20
CA PHE A 143 -4.41 17.03 -9.90
C PHE A 143 -5.39 17.38 -8.78
N ALA A 144 -5.84 18.63 -8.68
CA ALA A 144 -6.77 19.08 -7.65
C ALA A 144 -8.05 18.23 -7.61
N HIS A 145 -8.59 17.90 -8.80
CA HIS A 145 -9.80 17.10 -8.95
C HIS A 145 -9.61 15.62 -8.60
N LEU A 146 -8.49 15.01 -8.98
CA LEU A 146 -8.30 13.55 -8.86
C LEU A 146 -7.48 13.12 -7.64
N ASN A 147 -6.64 13.99 -7.07
CA ASN A 147 -5.73 13.65 -5.98
C ASN A 147 -6.46 13.03 -4.78
N VAL A 148 -7.47 13.72 -4.25
CA VAL A 148 -8.20 13.24 -3.06
C VAL A 148 -9.05 12.01 -3.38
N PRO A 149 -9.88 11.97 -4.45
CA PRO A 149 -10.69 10.79 -4.77
C PRO A 149 -9.86 9.52 -5.00
N LEU A 150 -8.75 9.61 -5.75
CA LEU A 150 -7.90 8.45 -6.04
C LEU A 150 -7.24 7.91 -4.77
N HIS A 151 -6.61 8.78 -3.98
CA HIS A 151 -6.00 8.37 -2.72
C HIS A 151 -7.03 7.85 -1.71
N THR A 152 -8.24 8.41 -1.69
CA THR A 152 -9.33 7.90 -0.83
C THR A 152 -9.74 6.49 -1.25
N GLY A 153 -9.89 6.24 -2.55
CA GLY A 153 -10.17 4.91 -3.08
C GLY A 153 -9.10 3.89 -2.67
N PHE A 154 -7.82 4.28 -2.77
CA PHE A 154 -6.71 3.45 -2.29
C PHE A 154 -6.77 3.20 -0.78
N ALA A 155 -7.00 4.24 0.02
CA ALA A 155 -7.10 4.14 1.46
C ALA A 155 -8.18 3.14 1.88
N VAL A 156 -9.39 3.26 1.31
CA VAL A 156 -10.50 2.33 1.57
C VAL A 156 -10.11 0.90 1.22
N PHE A 157 -9.50 0.67 0.06
CA PHE A 157 -9.10 -0.66 -0.37
C PHE A 157 -8.05 -1.29 0.54
N TYR A 158 -7.05 -0.51 0.97
CA TYR A 158 -6.03 -0.97 1.92
C TYR A 158 -6.60 -1.24 3.31
N VAL A 159 -7.54 -0.41 3.79
CA VAL A 159 -8.20 -0.63 5.07
C VAL A 159 -9.00 -1.93 5.05
N ILE A 160 -9.79 -2.19 3.99
CA ILE A 160 -10.51 -3.46 3.81
C ILE A 160 -9.52 -4.63 3.80
N SER A 161 -8.43 -4.50 3.04
CA SER A 161 -7.40 -5.54 2.93
C SER A 161 -6.72 -5.84 4.26
N LEU A 162 -6.45 -4.81 5.07
CA LEU A 162 -5.91 -4.96 6.41
C LEU A 162 -6.87 -5.74 7.31
N PHE A 163 -8.16 -5.39 7.32
CA PHE A 163 -9.16 -6.13 8.10
C PHE A 163 -9.25 -7.60 7.67
N LEU A 164 -9.18 -7.88 6.36
CA LEU A 164 -9.17 -9.24 5.84
C LEU A 164 -7.91 -10.01 6.29
N LEU A 165 -6.73 -9.40 6.23
CA LEU A 165 -5.49 -10.02 6.71
C LEU A 165 -5.55 -10.30 8.21
N LEU A 166 -6.00 -9.34 9.02
CA LEU A 166 -6.18 -9.52 10.47
C LEU A 166 -7.18 -10.64 10.78
N SER A 167 -8.21 -10.82 9.95
CA SER A 167 -9.18 -11.91 10.11
C SER A 167 -8.55 -13.30 10.01
N VAL A 168 -7.45 -13.46 9.25
CA VAL A 168 -6.70 -14.72 9.16
C VAL A 168 -6.14 -15.11 10.52
N ALA A 169 -5.48 -14.16 11.22
CA ALA A 169 -4.96 -14.40 12.56
C ALA A 169 -6.08 -14.66 13.57
N LEU A 170 -7.18 -13.90 13.51
CA LEU A 170 -8.33 -14.10 14.41
C LEU A 170 -8.96 -15.49 14.23
N ARG A 171 -9.11 -15.98 13.00
CA ARG A 171 -9.60 -17.35 12.73
C ARG A 171 -8.69 -18.40 13.33
N GLN A 172 -7.38 -18.23 13.22
CA GLN A 172 -6.40 -19.17 13.77
C GLN A 172 -6.42 -19.18 15.31
N LEU A 173 -6.51 -18.00 15.95
CA LEU A 173 -6.68 -17.90 17.41
C LEU A 173 -8.00 -18.53 17.88
N GLY A 174 -9.09 -18.35 17.13
CA GLY A 174 -10.39 -18.94 17.42
C GLY A 174 -10.42 -20.47 17.23
N VAL A 175 -9.69 -20.99 16.25
CA VAL A 175 -9.49 -22.45 16.08
C VAL A 175 -8.64 -23.00 17.23
N TRP A 176 -7.57 -22.30 17.61
CA TRP A 176 -6.70 -22.70 18.71
C TRP A 176 -7.46 -22.78 20.05
N ARG A 177 -8.39 -21.84 20.30
CA ARG A 177 -9.29 -21.86 21.47
C ARG A 177 -10.29 -23.02 21.49
N LYS A 178 -10.57 -23.68 20.36
CA LYS A 178 -11.49 -24.82 20.29
C LYS A 178 -10.77 -26.17 20.43
N THR A 179 -9.43 -26.18 20.41
CA THR A 179 -8.60 -27.40 20.40
C THR A 179 -7.66 -27.53 21.60
N GLY A 180 -7.66 -26.57 22.52
CA GLY A 180 -6.98 -26.63 23.81
C GLY A 180 -7.99 -26.59 24.94
#